data_AF-A0A661USJ6-F1
#
_entry.id   AF-A0A661USJ6-F1
#
_cell.length_a   1.000
_cell.length_b   1.000
_cell.length_c   1.000
_cell.angle_alpha   90.00
_cell.angle_beta   90.00
_cell.angle_gamma   90.00
#
_symmetry.space_group_name_H-M   'P 1'
#
loop_
_entity.id
_entity.type
_entity.pdbx_description
1 polymer ?
#
loop_
_entity_poly.entity_id
_entity_poly.type
_entity_poly.pdbx_seq_one_letter_code
_entity_poly.pdbx_strand_id
1 'polypeptide(L)'
;MFKLDEKHLDKAKEFAVHNRKKKSCGYCYDRGYIGTTPENTLVLCPKCVDVDKVMEIWKNYVKDIPELKEQYSELFEDDEEKSDEDKEV
;
A
#
# COMPACT_ATOMS: atom_id res chain seq x y z
N MET A 1 0.25 4.43 19.13
CA MET A 1 -0.06 3.56 17.98
C MET A 1 -0.85 4.41 17.01
N PHE A 2 -0.24 4.76 15.87
CA PHE A 2 -0.90 5.55 14.84
C PHE A 2 -2.02 4.70 14.22
N LYS A 3 -3.17 5.31 13.95
CA LYS A 3 -4.29 4.65 13.27
C LYS A 3 -4.62 5.46 12.03
N LEU A 4 -4.56 4.81 10.88
CA LEU A 4 -4.85 5.44 9.60
C LEU A 4 -6.28 6.00 9.60
N ASP A 5 -6.44 7.27 9.24
CA ASP A 5 -7.74 7.92 9.10
C ASP A 5 -8.59 7.18 8.04
N GLU A 6 -9.90 7.09 8.27
CA GLU A 6 -10.84 6.38 7.38
C GLU A 6 -10.78 6.93 5.94
N LYS A 7 -10.56 8.25 5.78
CA LYS A 7 -10.43 8.88 4.46
C LYS A 7 -9.29 8.28 3.62
N HIS A 8 -8.19 7.90 4.27
CA HIS A 8 -7.03 7.32 3.62
C HIS A 8 -7.22 5.82 3.38
N LEU A 9 -7.90 5.13 4.31
CA LEU A 9 -8.29 3.74 4.12
C LEU A 9 -9.23 3.58 2.92
N ASP A 10 -10.21 4.46 2.72
CA ASP A 10 -11.09 4.40 1.55
C ASP A 10 -10.33 4.64 0.26
N LYS A 11 -9.35 5.55 0.24
CA LYS A 11 -8.45 5.71 -0.90
C LYS A 11 -7.64 4.45 -1.20
N ALA A 12 -7.12 3.78 -0.18
CA ALA A 12 -6.44 2.50 -0.36
C ALA A 12 -7.37 1.43 -0.97
N LYS A 13 -8.64 1.37 -0.55
CA LYS A 13 -9.64 0.46 -1.13
C LYS A 13 -9.91 0.78 -2.59
N GLU A 14 -10.05 2.07 -2.93
CA GLU A 14 -10.20 2.51 -4.32
C GLU A 14 -9.01 2.06 -5.17
N PHE A 15 -7.78 2.23 -4.70
CA PHE A 15 -6.59 1.78 -5.43
C PHE A 15 -6.57 0.28 -5.63
N ALA A 16 -6.93 -0.49 -4.61
CA ALA A 16 -7.02 -1.94 -4.66
C ALA A 16 -8.01 -2.39 -5.75
N VAL A 17 -9.21 -1.78 -5.80
CA VAL A 17 -10.26 -2.13 -6.76
C VAL A 17 -9.89 -1.74 -8.19
N HIS A 18 -9.29 -0.56 -8.40
CA HIS A 18 -8.88 -0.09 -9.73
C HIS A 18 -7.71 -0.87 -10.32
N ASN A 19 -6.81 -1.40 -9.49
CA ASN A 19 -5.63 -2.15 -9.93
C ASN A 19 -5.81 -3.66 -9.81
N ARG A 20 -7.06 -4.13 -9.93
CA ARG A 20 -7.36 -5.56 -9.99
C ARG A 20 -6.92 -6.14 -11.34
N LYS A 21 -6.06 -7.15 -11.29
CA LYS A 21 -5.73 -8.02 -12.43
C LYS A 21 -6.89 -8.96 -12.78
N LYS A 22 -7.79 -9.26 -11.83
CA LYS A 22 -8.91 -10.20 -12.02
C LYS A 22 -10.23 -9.67 -11.47
N LYS A 23 -11.30 -9.80 -12.27
CA LYS A 23 -12.68 -9.43 -11.91
C LYS A 23 -13.32 -10.34 -10.87
N SER A 24 -12.96 -11.63 -10.85
CA SER A 24 -13.41 -12.59 -9.84
C SER A 24 -12.24 -13.22 -9.08
N CYS A 25 -12.41 -13.43 -7.78
CA CYS A 25 -11.43 -13.94 -6.84
C CYS A 25 -12.10 -14.50 -5.59
N GLY A 26 -12.14 -15.82 -5.45
CA GLY A 26 -12.67 -16.49 -4.25
C GLY A 26 -11.82 -16.32 -2.99
N TYR A 27 -10.60 -15.78 -3.10
CA TYR A 27 -9.73 -15.54 -1.93
C TYR A 27 -10.11 -14.25 -1.19
N CYS A 28 -10.43 -13.19 -1.94
CA CYS A 28 -10.89 -11.92 -1.36
C CYS A 28 -12.41 -11.71 -1.50
N TYR A 29 -13.14 -12.67 -2.08
CA TYR A 29 -14.56 -12.55 -2.42
C TYR A 29 -14.85 -11.30 -3.26
N ASP A 30 -14.07 -11.12 -4.33
CA ASP A 30 -14.20 -10.01 -5.28
C ASP A 30 -14.01 -8.60 -4.71
N ARG A 31 -13.47 -8.46 -3.50
CA ARG A 31 -13.21 -7.16 -2.86
C ARG A 31 -11.90 -6.50 -3.33
N GLY A 32 -10.91 -7.29 -3.75
CA GLY A 32 -9.55 -6.80 -4.05
C GLY A 32 -8.63 -6.71 -2.82
N TYR A 33 -9.17 -6.87 -1.62
CA TYR A 33 -8.41 -6.87 -0.37
C TYR A 33 -8.97 -7.92 0.60
N ILE A 34 -8.17 -8.33 1.58
CA ILE A 34 -8.50 -9.37 2.56
C ILE A 34 -9.18 -8.78 3.79
N GLY A 35 -8.69 -7.62 4.23
CA GLY A 35 -9.22 -6.92 5.40
C GLY A 35 -8.36 -5.72 5.76
N THR A 36 -8.47 -5.27 7.01
CA THR A 36 -7.65 -4.20 7.58
C THR A 36 -6.88 -4.69 8.81
N THR A 37 -5.75 -4.07 9.08
CA THR A 37 -4.95 -4.29 10.30
C THR A 37 -5.53 -3.50 11.49
N PRO A 38 -5.05 -3.73 12.74
CA PRO A 38 -5.42 -2.90 13.89
C PRO A 38 -5.10 -1.40 13.71
N GLU A 39 -4.12 -1.09 12.88
CA GLU A 39 -3.69 0.28 12.52
C GLU A 39 -4.54 0.89 11.40
N ASN A 40 -5.62 0.20 11.01
CA ASN A 40 -6.54 0.61 9.95
C ASN A 40 -5.88 0.67 8.55
N THR A 41 -4.79 -0.08 8.34
CA THR A 41 -4.16 -0.22 7.02
C THR A 41 -4.79 -1.36 6.22
N LEU A 42 -4.84 -1.23 4.89
CA LEU A 42 -5.52 -2.20 4.02
C LEU A 42 -4.59 -3.36 3.64
N VAL A 43 -5.06 -4.60 3.86
CA VAL A 43 -4.35 -5.81 3.43
C VAL A 43 -4.82 -6.20 2.03
N LEU A 44 -4.01 -5.92 1.01
CA LEU A 44 -4.33 -6.22 -0.39
C LEU A 44 -4.40 -7.72 -0.68
N CYS A 45 -5.16 -8.10 -1.72
CA CYS A 45 -5.22 -9.48 -2.18
C CYS A 45 -4.07 -9.78 -3.16
N PRO A 46 -3.09 -10.61 -2.80
CA PRO A 46 -1.96 -10.92 -3.68
C PRO A 46 -2.35 -11.73 -4.93
N LYS A 47 -3.57 -12.30 -4.97
CA LYS A 47 -4.03 -13.15 -6.07
C LYS A 47 -4.75 -12.40 -7.19
N CYS A 48 -5.36 -11.26 -6.89
CA CYS A 48 -6.19 -10.54 -7.85
C CYS A 48 -5.87 -9.05 -7.97
N VAL A 49 -5.03 -8.50 -7.11
CA VAL A 49 -4.56 -7.11 -7.15
C VAL A 49 -3.07 -7.08 -7.47
N ASP A 50 -2.69 -6.06 -8.23
CA ASP A 50 -1.30 -5.73 -8.45
C ASP A 50 -0.72 -5.03 -7.21
N VAL A 51 -0.12 -5.79 -6.30
CA VAL A 51 0.37 -5.26 -5.03
C VAL A 51 1.45 -4.21 -5.28
N ASP A 52 2.43 -4.51 -6.14
CA ASP A 52 3.52 -3.57 -6.47
C ASP A 52 2.98 -2.24 -6.98
N LYS A 53 2.07 -2.29 -7.96
CA LYS A 53 1.47 -1.08 -8.53
C LYS A 53 0.63 -0.29 -7.52
N VAL A 54 -0.14 -0.97 -6.67
CA VAL A 54 -0.93 -0.29 -5.63
C VAL A 54 0.00 0.33 -4.58
N MET A 55 1.10 -0.33 -4.23
CA MET A 55 2.10 0.21 -3.31
C MET A 55 2.79 1.45 -3.88
N GLU A 56 3.11 1.48 -5.16
CA GLU A 56 3.65 2.69 -5.82
C GLU A 56 2.65 3.85 -5.78
N ILE A 57 1.37 3.59 -6.11
CA ILE A 57 0.30 4.60 -6.05
C ILE A 57 0.13 5.09 -4.60
N TRP A 58 0.16 4.17 -3.64
CA TRP A 58 0.05 4.49 -2.22
C TRP A 58 1.23 5.34 -1.73
N LYS A 59 2.47 4.97 -2.10
CA LYS A 59 3.68 5.75 -1.81
C LYS A 59 3.55 7.18 -2.33
N ASN A 60 3.09 7.37 -3.55
CA ASN A 60 2.85 8.71 -4.12
C ASN A 60 1.77 9.48 -3.33
N TYR A 61 0.64 8.84 -3.04
CA TYR A 61 -0.44 9.44 -2.25
C TYR A 61 0.03 9.88 -0.84
N VAL A 62 0.84 9.06 -0.17
CA VAL A 62 1.42 9.39 1.14
C VAL A 62 2.43 10.54 1.03
N LYS A 63 3.24 10.62 -0.04
CA LYS A 63 4.19 11.72 -0.26
C LYS A 63 3.49 13.09 -0.39
N ASP A 64 2.29 13.12 -0.98
CA ASP A 64 1.47 14.33 -1.10
C ASP A 64 0.85 14.79 0.23
N ILE A 65 0.79 13.91 1.23
CA ILE A 65 0.11 14.19 2.51
C ILE A 65 1.16 14.28 3.63
N PRO A 66 1.47 15.49 4.13
CA PRO A 66 2.54 15.68 5.10
C PRO A 66 2.33 14.86 6.40
N GLU A 67 1.08 14.76 6.87
CA GLU A 67 0.71 13.99 8.06
C GLU A 67 1.04 12.49 7.92
N LEU A 68 0.80 11.90 6.73
CA LEU A 68 1.13 10.50 6.47
C LEU A 68 2.62 10.32 6.22
N LYS A 69 3.26 11.29 5.56
CA LYS A 69 4.70 11.25 5.27
C LYS A 69 5.54 11.18 6.54
N GLU A 70 5.17 11.90 7.59
CA GLU A 70 5.86 11.83 8.89
C GLU A 70 5.67 10.47 9.58
N GLN A 71 4.51 9.83 9.42
CA GLN A 71 4.21 8.55 10.07
C GLN A 71 4.78 7.34 9.32
N TYR A 72 4.93 7.48 8.00
CA TYR A 72 5.49 6.46 7.13
C TYR A 72 6.91 6.82 6.67
N SER A 73 7.60 7.75 7.34
CA SER A 73 8.94 8.20 6.92
C SER A 73 9.92 7.02 6.86
N GLU A 74 9.81 6.08 7.80
CA GLU A 74 10.58 4.82 7.83
C GLU A 74 10.41 3.96 6.57
N LEU A 75 9.23 4.00 5.90
CA LEU A 75 9.01 3.28 4.62
C LEU A 75 9.71 3.96 3.44
N PHE A 76 10.13 5.21 3.59
CA PHE A 76 10.83 5.98 2.56
C PHE A 76 12.33 6.12 2.86
N GLU A 77 12.73 6.15 4.13
CA GLU A 77 14.13 6.16 4.54
C GLU A 77 14.86 4.86 4.14
N ASP A 78 14.18 3.69 4.18
CA ASP A 78 14.76 2.41 3.70
C ASP A 78 14.91 2.35 2.16
N ASP A 79 14.25 3.24 1.41
CA ASP A 79 14.37 3.36 -0.07
C ASP A 79 15.63 4.15 -0.45
N GLU A 80 16.13 5.04 0.42
CA GLU A 80 17.39 5.78 0.20
C GLU A 80 18.65 4.94 0.53
N GLU A 81 18.58 3.98 1.45
CA GLU A 81 19.73 3.14 1.83
C GLU A 81 19.95 1.90 0.95
N LYS A 82 19.04 1.56 0.02
CA LYS A 82 19.19 0.41 -0.90
C LYS A 82 19.66 0.75 -2.32
N SER A 83 20.24 1.93 -2.53
CA SER A 83 20.78 2.34 -3.83
C SER A 83 22.31 2.41 -3.91
N ASP A 84 23.05 1.99 -2.86
CA ASP A 84 24.52 2.05 -2.85
C ASP A 84 25.16 0.84 -2.13
N GLU A 85 24.74 -0.39 -2.44
CA GLU A 85 25.54 -1.59 -2.06
C GLU A 85 25.29 -2.78 -3.00
N ASP A 86 25.52 -2.59 -4.30
CA ASP A 86 25.83 -3.70 -5.23
C ASP A 86 26.90 -3.22 -6.23
N LYS A 87 28.09 -2.93 -5.72
CA LYS A 87 29.32 -2.73 -6.49
C LYS A 87 30.56 -3.04 -5.64
N GLU A 88 30.73 -4.30 -5.29
CA GLU A 88 32.01 -4.97 -4.96
C GLU A 88 31.63 -6.44 -4.74
N VAL A 89 32.11 -7.45 -5.46
CA VAL A 89 33.49 -7.78 -5.88
C VAL A 89 33.45 -8.65 -7.14
#